data_AF-A0AAE3AF64-F1
#
_entry.id   AF-A0AAE3AF64-F1
#
_cell.length_a   1.000
_cell.length_b   1.000
_cell.length_c   1.000
_cell.angle_alpha   90.00
_cell.angle_beta   90.00
_cell.angle_gamma   90.00
#
_symmetry.space_group_name_H-M   'P 1'
#
loop_
_entity.id
_entity.type
_entity.pdbx_description
1 polymer ?
#
loop_
_entity_poly.entity_id
_entity_poly.type
_entity_poly.pdbx_seq_one_letter_code
_entity_poly.pdbx_strand_id
1 'polypeptide(L)'
;MMTGKCCTFFGHRQCPVSVRPALKRCLEDLIVHYDITMFYVGNQGAFDSIVRSVLRELAEQYANITYAVVLAYLPPERKDDLARFEDYSDTMYPEGIETVPKRFAIDWRNHWLLKQADYVVAYITHSWGGAAQYAELAAKKRKIVINLTE
;
A
#
# COMPACT_ATOMS: atom_id res chain seq x y z
N MET A 1 -5.99 20.27 13.86
CA MET A 1 -6.05 19.35 12.71
C MET A 1 -5.91 17.95 13.27
N MET A 2 -6.90 17.07 13.08
CA MET A 2 -6.77 15.67 13.50
C MET A 2 -5.73 15.01 12.59
N THR A 3 -4.49 14.93 13.04
CA THR A 3 -3.42 14.20 12.36
C THR A 3 -3.63 12.71 12.63
N GLY A 4 -4.47 12.06 11.83
CA GLY A 4 -4.62 10.61 11.90
C GLY A 4 -3.33 9.91 11.48
N LYS A 5 -3.12 8.69 11.98
CA LYS A 5 -1.92 7.89 11.70
C LYS A 5 -2.00 7.31 10.28
N CYS A 6 -0.83 6.97 9.74
CA CYS A 6 -0.71 6.42 8.39
C CYS A 6 -0.37 4.92 8.40
N CYS A 7 -0.92 4.18 7.44
CA CYS A 7 -0.58 2.78 7.22
C CYS A 7 -0.09 2.53 5.78
N THR A 8 0.90 1.65 5.63
CA THR A 8 1.35 1.16 4.31
C THR A 8 1.45 -0.37 4.27
N PHE A 9 1.81 -0.91 3.11
CA PHE A 9 1.66 -2.31 2.77
C PHE A 9 2.90 -2.86 2.06
N PHE A 10 3.33 -4.06 2.47
CA PHE A 10 4.36 -4.82 1.77
C PHE A 10 3.97 -6.29 1.69
N GLY A 11 3.89 -6.83 0.47
CA GLY A 11 3.57 -8.24 0.30
C GLY A 11 3.99 -8.77 -1.05
N HIS A 12 3.83 -10.08 -1.20
CA HIS A 12 4.33 -10.82 -2.35
C HIS A 12 3.55 -10.52 -3.63
N ARG A 13 4.28 -10.56 -4.77
CA ARG A 13 3.69 -10.43 -6.10
C ARG A 13 2.65 -11.53 -6.37
N GLN A 14 2.89 -12.71 -5.82
CA GLN A 14 1.94 -13.82 -5.77
C GLN A 14 1.33 -13.85 -4.37
N CYS A 15 0.01 -13.66 -4.29
CA CYS A 15 -0.74 -13.65 -3.05
C CYS A 15 -2.09 -14.32 -3.31
N PRO A 16 -2.51 -15.31 -2.52
CA PRO A 16 -3.81 -15.94 -2.67
C PRO A 16 -4.91 -14.97 -2.22
N VAL A 17 -6.05 -15.02 -2.92
CA VAL A 17 -7.22 -14.20 -2.60
C VAL A 17 -7.80 -14.48 -1.22
N SER A 18 -7.47 -15.64 -0.63
CA SER A 18 -7.86 -16.05 0.72
C SER A 18 -7.30 -15.13 1.82
N VAL A 19 -6.30 -14.29 1.54
CA VAL A 19 -5.79 -13.28 2.47
C VAL A 19 -6.80 -12.15 2.70
N ARG A 20 -7.69 -11.90 1.72
CA ARG A 20 -8.61 -10.75 1.72
C ARG A 20 -9.44 -10.62 3.01
N PRO A 21 -10.08 -11.67 3.56
CA PRO A 21 -10.87 -11.54 4.79
C PRO A 21 -10.04 -11.23 6.04
N ALA A 22 -8.79 -11.72 6.12
CA ALA A 22 -7.88 -11.38 7.21
C ALA A 22 -7.42 -9.92 7.10
N LEU A 23 -7.05 -9.50 5.88
CA LEU A 23 -6.70 -8.11 5.59
C LEU A 23 -7.84 -7.15 5.93
N LYS A 24 -9.08 -7.44 5.50
CA LYS A 24 -10.23 -6.57 5.76
C LYS A 24 -10.44 -6.35 7.27
N ARG A 25 -10.44 -7.43 8.05
CA ARG A 25 -10.56 -7.36 9.52
C ARG A 25 -9.43 -6.56 10.17
N CYS A 26 -8.19 -6.76 9.72
CA CYS A 26 -7.06 -5.99 10.20
C CYS A 26 -7.22 -4.48 9.89
N LEU A 27 -7.68 -4.13 8.69
CA LEU A 27 -7.89 -2.74 8.33
C LEU A 27 -9.05 -2.10 9.08
N GLU A 28 -10.16 -2.80 9.28
CA GLU A 28 -11.26 -2.33 10.12
C GLU A 28 -10.79 -2.04 11.55
N ASP A 29 -10.00 -2.93 12.14
CA ASP A 29 -9.41 -2.75 13.47
C ASP A 29 -8.52 -1.51 13.53
N LEU A 30 -7.62 -1.34 12.55
CA LEU A 30 -6.75 -0.16 12.42
C LEU A 30 -7.53 1.16 12.31
N ILE A 31 -8.64 1.17 11.59
CA ILE A 31 -9.49 2.35 11.41
C ILE A 31 -10.23 2.68 12.72
N VAL A 32 -10.88 1.68 13.33
CA VAL A 32 -11.79 1.88 14.46
C VAL A 32 -11.04 2.09 15.78
N HIS A 33 -9.91 1.42 15.97
CA HIS A 33 -9.24 1.32 17.27
C HIS A 33 -7.85 1.97 17.33
N TYR A 34 -7.24 2.32 16.19
CA TYR A 34 -5.88 2.86 16.15
C TYR A 34 -5.74 4.21 15.46
N ASP A 35 -6.85 4.86 15.11
CA ASP A 35 -6.92 6.18 14.46
C ASP A 35 -6.14 6.25 13.14
N ILE A 36 -6.10 5.15 12.39
CA ILE A 36 -5.50 5.13 11.05
C ILE A 36 -6.52 5.70 10.06
N THR A 37 -6.20 6.85 9.48
CA THR A 37 -7.07 7.55 8.53
C THR A 37 -6.48 7.68 7.14
N MET A 38 -5.17 7.42 6.97
CA MET A 38 -4.51 7.52 5.67
C MET A 38 -3.78 6.23 5.31
N PHE A 39 -4.04 5.73 4.11
CA PHE A 39 -3.44 4.51 3.59
C PHE A 39 -2.66 4.75 2.30
N TYR A 40 -1.43 4.27 2.23
CA TYR A 40 -0.62 4.32 1.02
C TYR A 40 -0.27 2.91 0.55
N VAL A 41 -0.72 2.54 -0.64
CA VAL A 41 -0.54 1.19 -1.22
C VAL A 41 0.31 1.26 -2.49
N GLY A 42 1.07 0.19 -2.75
CA GLY A 42 1.74 0.00 -4.02
C GLY A 42 0.83 -0.44 -5.17
N ASN A 43 1.45 -0.84 -6.28
CA ASN A 43 0.74 -1.37 -7.44
C ASN A 43 1.50 -2.49 -8.18
N GLN A 44 2.41 -3.21 -7.52
CA GLN A 44 3.38 -4.10 -8.18
C GLN A 44 3.06 -5.60 -8.06
N GLY A 45 2.01 -5.96 -7.32
CA GLY A 45 1.70 -7.36 -7.01
C GLY A 45 0.24 -7.66 -6.73
N ALA A 46 -0.07 -8.95 -6.66
CA ALA A 46 -1.40 -9.43 -6.30
C ALA A 46 -1.82 -8.94 -4.91
N PHE A 47 -0.89 -8.87 -3.95
CA PHE A 47 -1.18 -8.32 -2.62
C PHE A 47 -1.64 -6.85 -2.70
N ASP A 48 -0.89 -6.00 -3.42
CA ASP A 48 -1.25 -4.59 -3.61
C ASP A 48 -2.65 -4.43 -4.25
N SER A 49 -2.98 -5.28 -5.22
CA SER A 49 -4.31 -5.29 -5.86
C SER A 49 -5.43 -5.66 -4.89
N ILE A 50 -5.21 -6.68 -4.04
CA ILE A 50 -6.16 -7.07 -2.99
C ILE A 50 -6.33 -5.94 -1.99
N VAL A 51 -5.23 -5.30 -1.58
CA VAL A 51 -5.26 -4.14 -0.67
C VAL A 51 -6.06 -2.98 -1.25
N ARG A 52 -5.77 -2.58 -2.50
CA ARG A 52 -6.53 -1.52 -3.19
C ARG A 52 -8.02 -1.85 -3.23
N SER A 53 -8.38 -3.10 -3.55
CA SER A 53 -9.79 -3.53 -3.57
C SER A 53 -10.46 -3.42 -2.21
N VAL A 54 -9.77 -3.77 -1.12
CA VAL A 54 -10.32 -3.67 0.24
C VAL A 54 -10.42 -2.21 0.68
N LEU A 55 -9.40 -1.39 0.40
CA LEU A 55 -9.41 0.03 0.73
C LEU A 55 -10.55 0.77 0.02
N ARG A 56 -10.83 0.45 -1.24
CA ARG A 56 -11.97 1.00 -1.96
C ARG A 56 -13.29 0.68 -1.26
N GLU A 57 -13.48 -0.58 -0.88
CA GLU A 57 -14.68 -1.02 -0.15
C GLU A 57 -14.80 -0.32 1.21
N LEU A 58 -13.70 -0.15 1.96
CA LEU A 58 -13.70 0.50 3.26
C LEU A 58 -13.89 2.02 3.15
N ALA A 59 -13.38 2.66 2.10
CA ALA A 59 -13.58 4.10 1.88
C ALA A 59 -15.05 4.46 1.60
N GLU A 60 -15.84 3.51 1.08
CA GLU A 60 -17.29 3.67 0.94
C GLU A 60 -18.02 3.57 2.31
N GLN A 61 -17.43 2.89 3.29
CA GLN A 61 -18.02 2.63 4.61
C GLN A 61 -17.57 3.64 5.68
N TYR A 62 -16.33 4.13 5.57
CA TYR A 62 -15.69 4.99 6.55
C TYR A 62 -15.31 6.33 5.92
N ALA A 63 -16.16 7.35 6.05
CA ALA A 63 -15.94 8.67 5.46
C ALA A 63 -14.70 9.41 6.01
N ASN A 64 -14.13 8.93 7.12
CA ASN A 64 -12.96 9.49 7.78
C ASN A 64 -11.63 8.91 7.27
N ILE A 65 -11.64 7.99 6.30
CA ILE A 65 -10.42 7.43 5.73
C ILE A 65 -10.19 7.92 4.29
N THR A 66 -8.93 8.03 3.92
CA THR A 66 -8.49 8.26 2.55
C THR A 66 -7.37 7.27 2.20
N TYR A 67 -7.23 6.95 0.92
CA TYR A 67 -6.13 6.11 0.45
C TYR A 67 -5.57 6.62 -0.88
N ALA A 68 -4.31 6.29 -1.14
CA ALA A 68 -3.65 6.56 -2.41
C ALA A 68 -2.80 5.38 -2.88
N VAL A 69 -2.94 5.04 -4.16
CA VAL A 69 -2.10 4.09 -4.88
C VAL A 69 -0.86 4.82 -5.38
N VAL A 70 0.28 4.51 -4.78
CA VAL A 70 1.53 5.20 -5.00
C VAL A 70 2.31 4.55 -6.13
N LEU A 71 2.36 5.25 -7.27
CA LEU A 71 2.95 4.75 -8.49
C LEU A 71 4.48 4.87 -8.47
N ALA A 72 5.18 3.79 -8.84
CA ALA A 72 6.62 3.83 -9.10
C ALA A 72 6.94 4.33 -10.52
N TYR A 73 6.01 4.18 -11.45
CA TYR A 73 6.11 4.61 -12.84
C TYR A 73 4.79 5.22 -13.23
N LEU A 74 4.82 6.31 -14.00
CA LEU A 74 3.63 6.79 -14.66
C LEU A 74 3.13 5.72 -15.64
N PRO A 75 1.82 5.42 -15.66
CA PRO A 75 1.26 4.57 -16.70
C PRO A 75 1.57 5.21 -18.05
N PRO A 76 1.92 4.41 -19.07
CA PRO A 76 2.10 4.95 -20.41
C PRO A 76 0.82 5.66 -20.86
N GLU A 77 0.93 6.75 -21.60
CA GLU A 77 -0.22 7.39 -22.25
C GLU A 77 -0.92 6.37 -23.14
N ARG A 78 -2.04 5.81 -22.67
CA ARG A 78 -2.81 4.83 -23.44
C ARG A 78 -3.77 5.59 -24.34
N LYS A 79 -3.58 5.47 -25.66
CA LYS A 79 -4.46 6.03 -26.70
C LYS A 79 -5.74 5.23 -26.92
N ASP A 80 -5.99 4.18 -26.14
CA ASP A 80 -7.08 3.24 -26.36
C ASP A 80 -8.28 3.55 -25.46
N ASP A 81 -9.48 3.56 -26.03
CA ASP A 81 -10.70 4.05 -25.37
C ASP A 81 -11.09 3.24 -24.13
N LEU A 82 -10.70 1.96 -24.03
CA LEU A 82 -10.93 1.11 -22.86
C LEU A 82 -10.13 1.56 -21.63
N ALA A 83 -8.94 2.13 -21.82
CA ALA A 83 -8.11 2.63 -20.72
C ALA A 83 -8.65 3.94 -20.13
N ARG A 84 -9.50 4.67 -20.87
CA ARG A 84 -10.20 5.87 -20.35
C ARG A 84 -11.19 5.54 -19.24
N PHE A 85 -11.61 4.28 -19.11
CA PHE A 85 -12.51 3.81 -18.05
C PHE A 85 -11.78 3.26 -16.82
N GLU A 86 -10.44 3.14 -16.83
CA GLU A 86 -9.69 2.84 -15.62
C GLU A 86 -9.70 4.08 -14.71
N ASP A 87 -10.39 3.97 -13.58
CA ASP A 87 -10.39 5.01 -12.55
C ASP A 87 -9.02 5.07 -11.88
N TYR A 88 -8.29 6.16 -12.17
CA TYR A 88 -6.98 6.50 -11.59
C TYR A 88 -7.09 7.62 -10.54
N SER A 89 -8.31 8.02 -10.14
CA SER A 89 -8.52 9.11 -9.18
C SER A 89 -7.93 8.81 -7.80
N ASP A 90 -7.74 7.53 -7.49
CA ASP A 90 -7.10 7.05 -6.26
C ASP A 90 -5.58 6.90 -6.38
N THR A 91 -4.96 7.33 -7.48
CA THR A 91 -3.51 7.20 -7.68
C THR A 91 -2.76 8.50 -7.39
N MET A 92 -1.50 8.36 -6.97
CA MET A 92 -0.58 9.48 -6.83
C MET A 92 0.82 9.11 -7.33
N TYR A 93 1.52 10.12 -7.84
CA TYR A 93 2.92 10.02 -8.23
C TYR A 93 3.75 10.90 -7.28
N PRO A 94 4.59 10.31 -6.41
CA PRO A 94 5.34 11.09 -5.43
C PRO A 94 6.33 12.06 -6.07
N GLU A 95 6.39 13.27 -5.56
CA GLU A 95 7.40 14.26 -5.96
C GLU A 95 8.83 13.72 -5.74
N GLY A 96 9.69 13.92 -6.73
CA GLY A 96 11.10 13.53 -6.73
C GLY A 96 11.38 12.20 -7.41
N ILE A 97 10.38 11.32 -7.56
CA ILE A 97 10.58 10.01 -8.19
C ILE A 97 10.90 10.11 -9.68
N GLU A 98 10.48 11.20 -10.34
CA GLU A 98 10.79 11.51 -11.75
C GLU A 98 12.30 11.65 -12.01
N THR A 99 13.08 11.97 -10.98
CA THR A 99 14.55 12.11 -11.08
C THR A 99 15.28 10.79 -10.83
N VAL A 100 14.57 9.76 -10.34
CA VAL A 100 15.15 8.47 -9.97
C VAL A 100 15.33 7.60 -11.22
N PRO A 101 16.51 7.01 -11.46
CA PRO A 101 16.70 6.07 -12.55
C PRO A 101 15.70 4.91 -12.45
N LYS A 102 15.03 4.56 -13.56
CA LYS A 102 13.92 3.58 -13.59
C LYS A 102 14.19 2.29 -12.79
N ARG A 103 15.40 1.74 -12.87
CA ARG A 103 15.80 0.52 -12.15
C ARG A 103 15.71 0.61 -10.61
N PHE A 104 15.67 1.83 -10.06
CA PHE A 104 15.57 2.11 -8.62
C PHE A 104 14.22 2.69 -8.20
N ALA A 105 13.30 2.96 -9.14
CA ALA A 105 12.06 3.68 -8.84
C ALA A 105 11.14 2.91 -7.86
N ILE A 106 11.05 1.58 -7.98
CA ILE A 106 10.26 0.76 -7.03
C ILE A 106 10.83 0.84 -5.63
N ASP A 107 12.15 0.73 -5.50
CA ASP A 107 12.85 0.77 -4.22
C ASP A 107 12.69 2.15 -3.57
N TRP A 108 12.92 3.21 -4.33
CA TRP A 108 12.69 4.57 -3.86
C TRP A 108 11.24 4.79 -3.41
N ARG A 109 10.25 4.31 -4.18
CA ARG A 109 8.83 4.41 -3.81
C ARG A 109 8.51 3.64 -2.54
N ASN A 110 9.08 2.46 -2.35
CA ASN A 110 8.89 1.68 -1.12
C ASN A 110 9.51 2.39 0.10
N HIS A 111 10.67 3.03 -0.05
CA HIS A 111 11.23 3.90 0.98
C HIS A 111 10.33 5.10 1.29
N TRP A 112 9.73 5.72 0.26
CA TRP A 112 8.76 6.80 0.42
C TRP A 112 7.52 6.32 1.21
N LEU A 113 6.94 5.18 0.83
CA LEU A 113 5.82 4.56 1.54
C LEU A 113 6.13 4.34 3.03
N LEU A 114 7.28 3.73 3.32
CA LEU A 114 7.70 3.45 4.69
C LEU A 114 7.96 4.72 5.50
N LYS A 115 8.37 5.81 4.86
CA LYS A 115 8.58 7.11 5.52
C LYS A 115 7.25 7.69 6.01
N GLN A 116 6.16 7.53 5.26
CA GLN A 116 4.85 8.05 5.63
C GLN A 116 4.19 7.26 6.76
N ALA A 117 4.44 5.94 6.80
CA ALA A 117 3.69 5.03 7.65
C ALA A 117 4.07 5.07 9.13
N ASP A 118 3.08 4.91 10.00
CA ASP A 118 3.22 4.51 11.40
C ASP A 118 3.04 2.98 11.55
N TYR A 119 2.13 2.43 10.74
CA TYR A 119 1.79 1.01 10.68
C TYR A 119 2.15 0.41 9.32
N VAL A 120 2.58 -0.85 9.34
CA VAL A 120 2.87 -1.64 8.15
C VAL A 120 2.10 -2.94 8.23
N VAL A 121 1.15 -3.15 7.32
CA VAL A 121 0.48 -4.44 7.16
C VAL A 121 1.20 -5.23 6.07
N ALA A 122 1.69 -6.40 6.42
CA ALA A 122 2.51 -7.22 5.56
C ALA A 122 1.87 -8.57 5.24
N TYR A 123 2.22 -9.12 4.08
CA TYR A 123 1.96 -10.53 3.76
C TYR A 123 3.28 -11.19 3.38
N ILE A 124 3.89 -11.87 4.36
CA ILE A 124 5.24 -12.44 4.22
C ILE A 124 5.21 -13.92 4.62
N THR A 125 5.25 -14.79 3.62
CA THR A 125 5.31 -16.24 3.82
C THR A 125 6.73 -16.80 3.94
N HIS A 126 7.74 -15.96 3.68
CA HIS A 126 9.14 -16.35 3.66
C HIS A 126 10.06 -15.15 3.87
N SER A 127 11.26 -15.38 4.42
CA SER A 127 12.19 -14.34 4.86
C SER A 127 13.08 -13.73 3.76
N TRP A 128 12.70 -13.87 2.49
CA TRP A 128 13.45 -13.31 1.35
C TRP A 128 12.56 -12.47 0.42
N GLY A 129 13.20 -11.70 -0.45
CA GLY A 129 12.54 -10.80 -1.40
C GLY A 129 12.23 -9.42 -0.84
N GLY A 130 11.80 -8.51 -1.71
CA GLY A 130 11.61 -7.10 -1.37
C GLY A 130 10.60 -6.87 -0.25
N ALA A 131 9.48 -7.62 -0.23
CA ALA A 131 8.47 -7.48 0.82
C ALA A 131 9.04 -7.78 2.23
N ALA A 132 9.80 -8.88 2.36
CA ALA A 132 10.45 -9.25 3.62
C ALA A 132 11.47 -8.20 4.07
N GLN A 133 12.29 -7.70 3.15
CA GLN A 133 13.29 -6.65 3.43
C GLN A 133 12.64 -5.37 3.96
N TYR A 134 11.52 -4.93 3.36
CA TYR A 134 10.84 -3.70 3.78
C TYR A 134 10.09 -3.85 5.12
N ALA A 135 9.54 -5.02 5.42
CA ALA A 135 8.97 -5.26 6.75
C ALA A 135 10.04 -5.33 7.84
N GLU A 136 11.19 -5.95 7.57
CA GLU A 136 12.33 -5.93 8.51
C GLU A 136 12.84 -4.50 8.71
N LEU A 137 12.96 -3.72 7.63
CA LEU A 137 13.33 -2.31 7.72
C LEU A 137 12.30 -1.49 8.51
N ALA A 138 11.01 -1.78 8.38
CA ALA A 138 9.96 -1.13 9.15
C ALA A 138 10.10 -1.41 10.66
N ALA A 139 10.36 -2.66 11.03
CA ALA A 139 10.63 -3.05 12.41
C ALA A 139 11.88 -2.35 12.96
N LYS A 140 12.97 -2.29 12.18
CA LYS A 140 14.20 -1.53 12.54
C LYS A 140 13.94 -0.04 12.74
N LYS A 141 12.99 0.54 12.00
CA LYS A 141 12.53 1.92 12.15
C LYS A 141 11.45 2.11 13.23
N ARG A 142 11.20 1.08 14.06
CA ARG A 142 10.22 1.09 15.15
C ARG A 142 8.79 1.40 14.68
N LYS A 143 8.45 1.03 13.44
CA LYS A 143 7.08 1.01 12.95
C LYS A 143 6.35 -0.20 13.52
N ILE A 144 5.03 -0.13 13.65
CA ILE A 144 4.23 -1.29 14.06
C ILE A 144 4.00 -2.15 12.83
N VAL A 145 4.50 -3.39 12.86
CA VAL A 145 4.40 -4.34 11.74
C VAL A 145 3.38 -5.42 12.11
N ILE A 146 2.37 -5.62 11.27
CA ILE A 146 1.35 -6.65 11.40
C ILE A 146 1.49 -7.58 10.20
N ASN A 147 1.92 -8.83 10.42
CA ASN A 147 2.03 -9.82 9.35
C ASN A 147 0.77 -10.68 9.30
N LEU A 148 0.10 -10.76 8.15
CA LEU A 148 -1.16 -11.47 7.98
C LEU A 148 -1.02 -13.00 7.93
N THR A 149 0.20 -13.51 8.03
CA THR A 149 0.50 -14.96 8.07
C THR A 149 0.79 -15.48 9.47
N GLU A 150 0.81 -14.61 10.47
CA GLU A 150 1.10 -14.92 11.88
C GLU A 150 -0.18 -14.99 12.73
#